data_AF-A0A974U681-F1
#
_entry.id   AF-A0A974U681-F1
#
_cell.length_a   1.000
_cell.length_b   1.000
_cell.length_c   1.000
_cell.angle_alpha   90.00
_cell.angle_beta   90.00
_cell.angle_gamma   90.00
#
_symmetry.space_group_name_H-M   'P 1'
#
loop_
_entity.id
_entity.type
_entity.pdbx_description
1 polymer ?
#
loop_
_entity_poly.entity_id
_entity_poly.type
_entity_poly.pdbx_seq_one_letter_code
_entity_poly.pdbx_strand_id
1 'polypeptide(L)'
;MFCSYLQTLNQNAMWPNGAWSVTGTYNSDPLAFEANPTVDANFAFDDDDAGNGSDDDIAAESPIIDLTAAHGATETWVTISADFVYNNNNDDILQFEYWDADAASWNIIGTPINADTAGAPQDNFCSGTAEAYTTDVLNIVSFTATQLSGFRYRIYFDDTLGGAGYEWGFCFQSPTITSETPPACPDPITLTAFNIDGFSADLAWTENGSATLWNIELVDITAAGTPTRTPTASGIANPYNITGLTVSNDYEYYVQADCAVDGTSE
;
A
#
# COMPACT_ATOMS: atom_id res chain seq x y z
N MET A 1 22.40 10.81 18.73
CA MET A 1 22.58 11.31 17.36
C MET A 1 21.28 10.99 16.66
N PHE A 2 20.42 11.99 16.41
CA PHE A 2 19.14 11.75 15.75
C PHE A 2 19.42 11.67 14.25
N CYS A 3 19.25 10.49 13.66
CA CYS A 3 19.17 10.31 12.22
C CYS A 3 17.69 10.39 11.86
N SER A 4 17.26 11.49 11.25
CA SER A 4 15.97 11.53 10.58
C SER A 4 16.16 10.88 9.21
N TYR A 5 15.64 9.68 9.03
CA TYR A 5 15.52 9.10 7.70
C TYR A 5 14.50 9.94 6.93
N LEU A 6 14.97 10.67 5.92
CA LEU A 6 14.09 11.27 4.94
C LEU A 6 13.82 10.17 3.92
N GLN A 7 12.56 9.82 3.70
CA GLN A 7 12.14 8.89 2.66
C GLN A 7 12.80 9.26 1.32
N THR A 8 13.43 8.28 0.68
CA THR A 8 14.28 8.49 -0.50
C THR A 8 13.47 8.54 -1.78
N LEU A 9 12.45 7.67 -1.93
CA LEU A 9 11.47 7.75 -3.01
C LEU A 9 10.12 8.21 -2.45
N ASN A 10 9.67 9.38 -2.92
CA ASN A 10 8.32 9.88 -2.74
C ASN A 10 7.97 10.70 -3.97
N GLN A 11 7.46 10.03 -5.00
CA GLN A 11 7.26 10.62 -6.32
C GLN A 11 5.79 10.53 -6.70
N ASN A 12 5.11 11.68 -6.71
CA ASN A 12 3.81 11.79 -7.36
C ASN A 12 3.99 11.69 -8.89
N ALA A 13 3.05 11.03 -9.57
CA ALA A 13 3.02 10.91 -11.02
C ALA A 13 2.90 12.26 -11.73
N MET A 14 2.39 13.27 -11.02
CA MET A 14 2.21 14.65 -11.46
C MET A 14 1.32 14.76 -12.70
N TRP A 15 0.26 13.95 -12.80
CA TRP A 15 -0.69 14.05 -13.91
C TRP A 15 -1.36 15.44 -13.93
N PRO A 16 -1.51 16.09 -15.09
CA PRO A 16 -1.09 15.63 -16.42
C PRO A 16 0.43 15.61 -16.63
N ASN A 17 0.95 14.50 -17.16
CA ASN A 17 2.38 14.31 -17.35
C ASN A 17 2.70 13.61 -18.68
N GLY A 18 3.19 14.37 -19.66
CA GLY A 18 3.56 13.86 -20.98
C GLY A 18 4.77 12.92 -21.03
N ALA A 19 5.41 12.61 -19.89
CA ALA A 19 6.42 11.54 -19.80
C ALA A 19 5.81 10.15 -19.58
N TRP A 20 4.53 10.08 -19.21
CA TRP A 20 3.77 8.84 -19.17
C TRP A 20 3.35 8.42 -20.58
N SER A 21 3.00 7.15 -20.73
CA SER A 21 2.42 6.62 -21.95
C SER A 21 1.13 5.89 -21.67
N VAL A 22 0.17 6.03 -22.58
CA VAL A 22 -1.04 5.20 -22.60
C VAL A 22 -0.84 4.14 -23.67
N THR A 23 -1.06 2.87 -23.33
CA THR A 23 -0.75 1.70 -24.17
C THR A 23 -1.89 0.68 -24.11
N GLY A 24 -1.82 -0.32 -25.00
CA GLY A 24 -2.81 -1.38 -25.10
C GLY A 24 -3.65 -1.28 -26.38
N THR A 25 -4.75 -2.02 -26.42
CA THR A 25 -5.74 -2.02 -27.49
C THR A 25 -7.06 -1.60 -26.87
N TYR A 26 -7.49 -0.36 -27.09
CA TYR A 26 -8.67 0.17 -26.44
C TYR A 26 -9.44 1.16 -27.33
N ASN A 27 -10.69 1.41 -27.00
CA ASN A 27 -11.51 2.41 -27.67
C ASN A 27 -11.06 3.83 -27.33
N SER A 28 -10.57 4.56 -28.33
CA SER A 28 -10.08 5.94 -28.15
C SER A 28 -11.17 7.01 -28.29
N ASP A 29 -12.45 6.64 -28.38
CA ASP A 29 -13.54 7.61 -28.36
C ASP A 29 -13.46 8.42 -27.05
N PRO A 30 -13.58 9.76 -27.06
CA PRO A 30 -13.51 10.56 -25.83
C PRO A 30 -14.58 10.26 -24.78
N LEU A 31 -15.65 9.55 -25.14
CA LEU A 31 -16.64 9.04 -24.19
C LEU A 31 -16.16 7.76 -23.52
N ALA A 32 -15.47 6.88 -24.24
CA ALA A 32 -14.87 5.67 -23.67
C ALA A 32 -13.57 5.98 -22.92
N PHE A 33 -12.61 6.65 -23.57
CA PHE A 33 -11.36 7.08 -22.95
C PHE A 33 -11.50 8.48 -22.35
N GLU A 34 -12.18 8.55 -21.20
CA GLU A 34 -12.63 9.78 -20.55
C GLU A 34 -11.51 10.71 -20.07
N ALA A 35 -10.36 10.15 -19.65
CA ALA A 35 -9.24 10.96 -19.18
C ALA A 35 -7.88 10.34 -19.51
N ASN A 36 -7.03 11.14 -20.16
CA ASN A 36 -5.69 10.72 -20.56
C ASN A 36 -4.62 11.33 -19.63
N PRO A 37 -3.90 10.55 -18.82
CA PRO A 37 -2.97 11.07 -17.82
C PRO A 37 -1.77 11.85 -18.40
N THR A 38 -1.57 11.80 -19.71
CA THR A 38 -0.54 12.60 -20.39
C THR A 38 -0.95 14.07 -20.59
N VAL A 39 -2.26 14.36 -20.54
CA VAL A 39 -2.84 15.69 -20.81
C VAL A 39 -3.94 16.11 -19.82
N ASP A 40 -4.52 15.18 -19.08
CA ASP A 40 -5.50 15.35 -18.01
C ASP A 40 -4.94 14.95 -16.64
N ALA A 41 -5.61 15.37 -15.56
CA ALA A 41 -5.17 15.09 -14.18
C ALA A 41 -5.50 13.66 -13.70
N ASN A 42 -6.18 12.88 -14.54
CA ASN A 42 -6.75 11.58 -14.23
C ASN A 42 -6.44 10.57 -15.34
N PHE A 43 -6.62 9.30 -15.02
CA PHE A 43 -6.68 8.21 -15.98
C PHE A 43 -8.02 7.51 -15.81
N ALA A 44 -8.86 7.57 -16.84
CA ALA A 44 -10.22 7.06 -16.76
C ALA A 44 -10.66 6.41 -18.07
N PHE A 45 -11.45 5.36 -17.93
CA PHE A 45 -12.01 4.58 -19.01
C PHE A 45 -13.43 4.15 -18.66
N ASP A 46 -14.33 4.16 -19.63
CA ASP A 46 -15.71 3.74 -19.56
C ASP A 46 -16.00 2.78 -20.72
N ASP A 47 -16.10 1.49 -20.41
CA ASP A 47 -16.40 0.48 -21.42
C ASP A 47 -17.87 0.54 -21.90
N ASP A 48 -18.81 1.00 -21.07
CA ASP A 48 -20.22 1.13 -21.48
C ASP A 48 -20.35 2.07 -22.69
N ASP A 49 -19.53 3.13 -22.72
CA ASP A 49 -19.40 4.08 -23.81
C ASP A 49 -18.47 3.59 -24.95
N ALA A 50 -17.60 2.60 -24.70
CA ALA A 50 -16.87 1.89 -25.75
C ALA A 50 -17.82 1.00 -26.58
N GLY A 51 -18.79 0.41 -25.89
CA GLY A 51 -19.94 -0.31 -26.44
C GLY A 51 -19.64 -1.75 -26.86
N ASN A 52 -20.67 -2.59 -26.80
CA ASN A 52 -20.56 -4.04 -27.04
C ASN A 52 -19.71 -4.45 -28.26
N GLY A 53 -18.63 -5.17 -28.00
CA GLY A 53 -17.74 -5.70 -29.03
C GLY A 53 -16.30 -5.19 -28.94
N SER A 54 -16.03 -4.21 -28.07
CA SER A 54 -14.68 -3.87 -27.67
C SER A 54 -14.05 -4.97 -26.83
N ASP A 55 -12.73 -5.00 -26.89
CA ASP A 55 -11.82 -5.78 -26.05
C ASP A 55 -10.77 -4.73 -25.68
N ASP A 56 -11.00 -4.08 -24.54
CA ASP A 56 -10.35 -2.86 -24.10
C ASP A 56 -9.27 -3.17 -23.05
N ASP A 57 -8.10 -3.50 -23.59
CA ASP A 57 -6.84 -3.53 -22.87
C ASP A 57 -6.24 -2.12 -22.82
N ILE A 58 -6.27 -1.46 -21.66
CA ILE A 58 -5.68 -0.12 -21.51
C ILE A 58 -4.75 -0.04 -20.30
N ALA A 59 -3.59 0.61 -20.51
CA ALA A 59 -2.64 0.86 -19.44
C ALA A 59 -2.08 2.27 -19.46
N ALA A 60 -1.99 2.89 -18.28
CA ALA A 60 -1.18 4.07 -18.03
C ALA A 60 0.18 3.65 -17.47
N GLU A 61 1.24 3.76 -18.27
CA GLU A 61 2.60 3.34 -17.92
C GLU A 61 3.49 4.52 -17.51
N SER A 62 4.20 4.35 -16.39
CA SER A 62 5.12 5.35 -15.88
C SER A 62 6.36 5.50 -16.77
N PRO A 63 7.03 6.68 -16.76
CA PRO A 63 8.43 6.74 -17.19
C PRO A 63 9.30 5.81 -16.32
N ILE A 64 10.56 5.62 -16.72
CA ILE A 64 11.54 4.89 -15.90
C ILE A 64 11.73 5.63 -14.57
N ILE A 65 11.66 4.88 -13.47
CA ILE A 65 11.89 5.34 -12.10
C ILE A 65 13.09 4.58 -11.56
N ASP A 66 14.18 5.29 -11.28
CA ASP A 66 15.41 4.67 -10.77
C ASP A 66 15.30 4.44 -9.25
N LEU A 67 15.20 3.18 -8.86
CA LEU A 67 15.08 2.74 -7.45
C LEU A 67 16.44 2.59 -6.77
N THR A 68 17.56 2.82 -7.45
CA THR A 68 18.91 2.57 -6.93
C THR A 68 19.19 3.34 -5.65
N ALA A 69 18.74 4.60 -5.56
CA ALA A 69 18.94 5.43 -4.37
C ALA A 69 18.17 4.91 -3.16
N ALA A 70 16.90 4.55 -3.34
CA ALA A 70 16.06 3.98 -2.29
C ALA A 70 16.61 2.64 -1.79
N HIS A 71 16.94 1.74 -2.71
CA HIS A 71 17.56 0.44 -2.38
C HIS A 71 18.88 0.61 -1.61
N GLY A 72 19.75 1.52 -2.06
CA GLY A 72 21.00 1.85 -1.38
C GLY A 72 20.82 2.51 0.00
N ALA A 73 19.67 3.14 0.24
CA ALA A 73 19.25 3.68 1.53
C ALA A 73 18.53 2.63 2.40
N THR A 74 18.52 1.36 2.00
CA THR A 74 17.81 0.24 2.63
C THR A 74 16.28 0.33 2.59
N GLU A 75 15.74 1.31 1.85
CA GLU A 75 14.31 1.41 1.58
C GLU A 75 13.94 0.40 0.49
N THR A 76 13.60 -0.81 0.92
CA THR A 76 13.38 -1.96 0.04
C THR A 76 11.94 -2.43 -0.02
N TRP A 77 11.04 -1.76 0.70
CA TRP A 77 9.60 -1.88 0.54
C TRP A 77 9.11 -0.72 -0.33
N VAL A 78 8.39 -1.04 -1.40
CA VAL A 78 7.83 -0.06 -2.33
C VAL A 78 6.32 -0.25 -2.41
N THR A 79 5.59 0.85 -2.35
CA THR A 79 4.13 0.89 -2.50
C THR A 79 3.72 1.99 -3.47
N ILE A 80 2.56 1.82 -4.10
CA ILE A 80 1.94 2.83 -4.94
C ILE A 80 0.55 3.12 -4.40
N SER A 81 0.24 4.39 -4.17
CA SER A 81 -1.05 4.83 -3.65
C SER A 81 -1.74 5.75 -4.64
N ALA A 82 -3.05 5.58 -4.79
CA ALA A 82 -3.91 6.44 -5.58
C ALA A 82 -5.33 6.42 -5.02
N ASP A 83 -6.04 7.51 -5.20
CA ASP A 83 -7.48 7.54 -4.97
C ASP A 83 -8.17 7.15 -6.30
N PHE A 84 -9.21 6.32 -6.23
CA PHE A 84 -9.86 5.78 -7.42
C PHE A 84 -11.38 5.62 -7.24
N VAL A 85 -12.08 5.60 -8.37
CA VAL A 85 -13.47 5.18 -8.52
C VAL A 85 -13.48 3.99 -9.46
N TYR A 86 -14.24 2.96 -9.13
CA TYR A 86 -14.38 1.75 -9.94
C TYR A 86 -15.73 1.11 -9.67
N ASN A 87 -16.35 0.60 -10.71
CA ASN A 87 -17.49 -0.30 -10.65
C ASN A 87 -17.01 -1.62 -11.25
N ASN A 88 -17.02 -2.68 -10.47
CA ASN A 88 -16.34 -3.91 -10.78
C ASN A 88 -17.28 -4.91 -11.47
N ASN A 89 -16.88 -5.42 -12.63
CA ASN A 89 -17.42 -6.68 -13.14
C ASN A 89 -16.48 -7.84 -12.77
N ASN A 90 -17.03 -9.05 -12.57
CA ASN A 90 -16.22 -10.21 -12.18
C ASN A 90 -15.33 -10.74 -13.31
N ASP A 91 -15.57 -10.26 -14.53
CA ASP A 91 -14.84 -10.61 -15.74
C ASP A 91 -13.81 -9.53 -16.12
N ASP A 92 -13.64 -8.49 -15.27
CA ASP A 92 -12.66 -7.41 -15.48
C ASP A 92 -11.38 -7.68 -14.67
N ILE A 93 -10.26 -7.20 -15.19
CA ILE A 93 -9.02 -7.03 -14.46
C ILE A 93 -8.81 -5.53 -14.28
N LEU A 94 -8.65 -5.09 -13.03
CA LEU A 94 -8.07 -3.79 -12.72
C LEU A 94 -6.93 -3.98 -11.73
N GLN A 95 -5.70 -3.64 -12.10
CA GLN A 95 -4.54 -3.92 -11.25
C GLN A 95 -3.35 -2.97 -11.46
N PHE A 96 -2.44 -2.98 -10.49
CA PHE A 96 -1.12 -2.39 -10.62
C PHE A 96 -0.11 -3.45 -11.01
N GLU A 97 0.78 -3.10 -11.94
CA GLU A 97 1.86 -3.97 -12.37
C GLU A 97 3.20 -3.23 -12.37
N TYR A 98 4.30 -3.97 -12.24
CA TYR A 98 5.65 -3.45 -12.45
C TYR A 98 6.33 -4.11 -13.66
N TRP A 99 7.18 -3.34 -14.31
CA TRP A 99 8.03 -3.83 -15.39
C TRP A 99 9.25 -4.53 -14.78
N ASP A 100 9.37 -5.83 -15.02
CA ASP A 100 10.60 -6.57 -14.82
C ASP A 100 11.51 -6.35 -16.04
N ALA A 101 12.49 -5.47 -15.88
CA ALA A 101 13.50 -5.15 -16.86
C ALA A 101 14.49 -6.28 -17.12
N ASP A 102 14.67 -7.22 -16.18
CA ASP A 102 15.51 -8.41 -16.38
C ASP A 102 14.80 -9.44 -17.26
N ALA A 103 13.50 -9.66 -17.03
CA ALA A 103 12.67 -10.61 -17.79
C ALA A 103 12.01 -9.98 -19.03
N ALA A 104 12.00 -8.65 -19.12
CA ALA A 104 11.25 -7.87 -20.11
C ALA A 104 9.75 -8.22 -20.13
N SER A 105 9.13 -8.26 -18.95
CA SER A 105 7.71 -8.59 -18.78
C SER A 105 7.05 -7.74 -17.69
N TRP A 106 5.74 -7.53 -17.82
CA TRP A 106 4.92 -6.95 -16.75
C TRP A 106 4.54 -8.04 -15.74
N ASN A 107 4.58 -7.69 -14.46
CA ASN A 107 4.20 -8.56 -13.35
C ASN A 107 3.26 -7.81 -12.40
N ILE A 108 2.24 -8.49 -11.90
CA ILE A 108 1.29 -7.92 -10.94
C ILE A 108 1.98 -7.54 -9.61
N ILE A 109 1.55 -6.41 -9.04
CA ILE A 109 1.87 -6.01 -7.67
C ILE A 109 0.67 -6.38 -6.80
N GLY A 110 0.82 -7.43 -6.00
CA GLY A 110 -0.24 -7.87 -5.09
C GLY A 110 -1.40 -8.56 -5.79
N THR A 111 -2.62 -8.22 -5.40
CA THR A 111 -3.87 -8.76 -5.97
C THR A 111 -4.61 -7.73 -6.82
N PRO A 112 -5.36 -8.18 -7.85
CA PRO A 112 -6.25 -7.28 -8.59
C PRO A 112 -7.30 -6.62 -7.68
N ILE A 113 -7.73 -5.43 -8.07
CA ILE A 113 -8.84 -4.71 -7.46
C ILE A 113 -10.14 -5.36 -7.97
N ASN A 114 -10.93 -5.91 -7.06
CA ASN A 114 -12.08 -6.75 -7.39
C ASN A 114 -13.37 -6.38 -6.63
N ALA A 115 -13.53 -5.09 -6.32
CA ALA A 115 -14.67 -4.59 -5.57
C ALA A 115 -15.06 -3.18 -6.02
N ASP A 116 -16.36 -2.92 -6.00
CA ASP A 116 -16.93 -1.59 -6.26
C ASP A 116 -16.46 -0.58 -5.21
N THR A 117 -16.19 0.64 -5.68
CA THR A 117 -16.16 1.81 -4.80
C THR A 117 -17.58 2.21 -4.42
N ALA A 118 -17.77 2.73 -3.20
CA ALA A 118 -19.08 3.01 -2.64
C ALA A 118 -19.83 4.10 -3.44
N GLY A 119 -20.88 3.68 -4.15
CA GLY A 119 -21.69 4.60 -4.94
C GLY A 119 -21.01 5.09 -6.21
N ALA A 120 -20.16 4.25 -6.81
CA ALA A 120 -19.62 4.49 -8.15
C ALA A 120 -20.75 4.86 -9.14
N PRO A 121 -20.54 5.88 -10.01
CA PRO A 121 -21.49 6.20 -11.06
C PRO A 121 -21.48 5.12 -12.15
N GLN A 122 -22.38 5.26 -13.12
CA GLN A 122 -22.49 4.36 -14.28
C GLN A 122 -21.89 4.98 -15.55
N ASP A 123 -21.36 6.20 -15.45
CA ASP A 123 -20.90 7.05 -16.54
C ASP A 123 -20.09 8.19 -15.90
N ASN A 124 -19.06 8.70 -16.57
CA ASN A 124 -18.19 9.78 -16.08
C ASN A 124 -17.60 9.40 -14.72
N PHE A 125 -16.77 8.37 -14.69
CA PHE A 125 -16.30 7.74 -13.45
C PHE A 125 -15.52 8.70 -12.53
N CYS A 126 -14.85 9.70 -13.09
CA CYS A 126 -14.18 10.76 -12.32
C CYS A 126 -15.14 11.69 -11.55
N SER A 127 -16.45 11.61 -11.77
CA SER A 127 -17.47 12.33 -11.00
C SER A 127 -17.84 11.63 -9.68
N GLY A 128 -17.43 10.38 -9.50
CA GLY A 128 -17.68 9.57 -8.31
C GLY A 128 -16.93 10.05 -7.08
N THR A 129 -17.26 9.46 -5.93
CA THR A 129 -16.50 9.67 -4.69
C THR A 129 -15.34 8.69 -4.67
N ALA A 130 -14.12 9.19 -4.83
CA ALA A 130 -12.93 8.35 -4.85
C ALA A 130 -12.64 7.75 -3.47
N GLU A 131 -12.13 6.51 -3.47
CA GLU A 131 -11.63 5.80 -2.30
C GLU A 131 -10.12 5.65 -2.39
N ALA A 132 -9.44 5.70 -1.24
CA ALA A 132 -7.99 5.54 -1.20
C ALA A 132 -7.61 4.07 -1.41
N TYR A 133 -6.65 3.83 -2.29
CA TYR A 133 -6.02 2.55 -2.52
C TYR A 133 -4.51 2.64 -2.34
N THR A 134 -3.92 1.57 -1.81
CA THR A 134 -2.47 1.38 -1.77
C THR A 134 -2.20 -0.07 -2.12
N THR A 135 -1.25 -0.30 -3.02
CA THR A 135 -0.85 -1.65 -3.42
C THR A 135 -0.31 -2.44 -2.25
N ASP A 136 -0.25 -3.77 -2.39
CA ASP A 136 0.63 -4.58 -1.58
C ASP A 136 2.09 -4.10 -1.69
N VAL A 137 2.89 -4.44 -0.68
CA VAL A 137 4.32 -4.12 -0.66
C VAL A 137 5.06 -4.92 -1.73
N LEU A 138 5.71 -4.20 -2.65
CA LEU A 138 6.72 -4.77 -3.54
C LEU A 138 8.07 -4.78 -2.84
N ASN A 139 8.57 -5.96 -2.52
CA ASN A 139 9.90 -6.12 -1.92
C ASN A 139 10.99 -6.14 -3.01
N ILE A 140 11.83 -5.11 -3.02
CA ILE A 140 12.88 -4.92 -4.02
C ILE A 140 14.27 -5.39 -3.56
N VAL A 141 14.39 -6.08 -2.41
CA VAL A 141 15.68 -6.55 -1.86
C VAL A 141 16.49 -7.33 -2.91
N SER A 142 15.83 -8.20 -3.69
CA SER A 142 16.46 -9.08 -4.67
C SER A 142 16.64 -8.46 -6.06
N PHE A 143 16.18 -7.22 -6.28
CA PHE A 143 16.25 -6.58 -7.59
C PHE A 143 17.71 -6.37 -8.01
N THR A 144 18.02 -6.70 -9.27
CA THR A 144 19.35 -6.47 -9.83
C THR A 144 19.56 -4.98 -10.14
N ALA A 145 20.79 -4.57 -10.47
CA ALA A 145 21.06 -3.20 -10.91
C ALA A 145 20.28 -2.83 -12.19
N THR A 146 20.05 -3.81 -13.07
CA THR A 146 19.25 -3.62 -14.28
C THR A 146 17.77 -3.42 -13.93
N GLN A 147 17.25 -4.22 -13.01
CA GLN A 147 15.88 -4.05 -12.52
C GLN A 147 15.68 -2.71 -11.80
N LEU A 148 16.59 -2.31 -10.90
CA LEU A 148 16.48 -1.07 -10.14
C LEU A 148 16.48 0.17 -11.03
N SER A 149 17.32 0.21 -12.06
CA SER A 149 17.43 1.36 -12.97
C SER A 149 16.46 1.30 -14.17
N GLY A 150 15.81 0.15 -14.40
CA GLY A 150 14.84 -0.07 -15.48
C GLY A 150 13.39 -0.15 -15.01
N PHE A 151 13.14 0.04 -13.71
CA PHE A 151 11.82 -0.11 -13.11
C PHE A 151 10.81 0.89 -13.70
N ARG A 152 9.59 0.39 -13.93
CA ARG A 152 8.39 1.15 -14.28
C ARG A 152 7.21 0.49 -13.57
N TYR A 153 6.11 1.22 -13.41
CA TYR A 153 4.83 0.64 -13.02
C TYR A 153 3.72 1.09 -13.97
N ARG A 154 2.60 0.39 -13.95
CA ARG A 154 1.39 0.79 -14.68
C ARG A 154 0.13 0.47 -13.90
N ILE A 155 -0.92 1.24 -14.17
CA ILE A 155 -2.31 0.85 -13.90
C ILE A 155 -2.80 0.19 -15.17
N TYR A 156 -3.33 -1.03 -15.07
CA TYR A 156 -3.78 -1.85 -16.19
C TYR A 156 -5.23 -2.28 -15.98
N PHE A 157 -6.02 -2.10 -17.03
CA PHE A 157 -7.40 -2.55 -17.15
C PHE A 157 -7.55 -3.45 -18.38
N ASP A 158 -8.32 -4.52 -18.23
CA ASP A 158 -8.67 -5.50 -19.27
C ASP A 158 -10.09 -6.02 -18.97
N ASP A 159 -11.00 -5.84 -19.92
CA ASP A 159 -12.43 -6.21 -19.85
C ASP A 159 -12.72 -7.67 -20.28
N THR A 160 -11.69 -8.43 -20.68
CA THR A 160 -11.86 -9.63 -21.52
C THR A 160 -11.59 -10.96 -20.79
N LEU A 161 -11.71 -11.05 -19.46
CA LEU A 161 -11.78 -12.39 -18.83
C LEU A 161 -13.10 -13.13 -19.13
N GLY A 162 -14.13 -12.43 -19.64
CA GLY A 162 -15.45 -12.97 -20.03
C GLY A 162 -15.78 -12.89 -21.54
N GLY A 163 -15.06 -12.05 -22.29
CA GLY A 163 -15.22 -11.74 -23.71
C GLY A 163 -16.20 -10.59 -23.98
N ALA A 164 -16.05 -9.92 -25.14
CA ALA A 164 -16.81 -8.74 -25.58
C ALA A 164 -18.23 -8.59 -24.99
N GLY A 165 -18.39 -7.59 -24.12
CA GLY A 165 -19.61 -7.31 -23.40
C GLY A 165 -19.85 -5.83 -23.20
N TYR A 166 -20.64 -5.53 -22.17
CA TYR A 166 -20.77 -4.18 -21.64
C TYR A 166 -20.20 -4.31 -20.24
N GLU A 167 -19.05 -3.72 -20.04
CA GLU A 167 -18.33 -3.69 -18.80
C GLU A 167 -18.37 -2.26 -18.24
N TRP A 168 -18.00 -2.14 -16.98
CA TRP A 168 -18.01 -0.85 -16.31
C TRP A 168 -16.66 -0.14 -16.50
N GLY A 169 -16.53 1.03 -15.87
CA GLY A 169 -15.33 1.85 -15.97
C GLY A 169 -14.67 2.17 -14.64
N PHE A 170 -13.60 2.94 -14.74
CA PHE A 170 -12.81 3.40 -13.62
C PHE A 170 -12.32 4.84 -13.83
N CYS A 171 -11.93 5.48 -12.73
CA CYS A 171 -11.13 6.70 -12.76
C CYS A 171 -10.10 6.69 -11.63
N PHE A 172 -8.82 6.84 -11.99
CA PHE A 172 -7.73 7.07 -11.04
C PHE A 172 -7.36 8.54 -10.99
N GLN A 173 -7.06 9.00 -9.78
CA GLN A 173 -6.30 10.22 -9.55
C GLN A 173 -4.79 9.95 -9.65
N SER A 174 -3.98 11.01 -9.78
CA SER A 174 -2.52 10.92 -9.92
C SER A 174 -1.86 10.06 -8.82
N PRO A 175 -1.27 8.90 -9.16
CA PRO A 175 -0.67 8.01 -8.18
C PRO A 175 0.61 8.60 -7.56
N THR A 176 0.99 8.09 -6.40
CA THR A 176 2.28 8.37 -5.74
C THR A 176 2.99 7.08 -5.44
N ILE A 177 4.24 6.96 -5.86
CA ILE A 177 5.12 5.85 -5.48
C ILE A 177 6.01 6.27 -4.30
N THR A 178 6.10 5.39 -3.32
CA THR A 178 6.87 5.59 -2.10
C THR A 178 7.76 4.40 -1.79
N SER A 179 8.91 4.66 -1.17
CA SER A 179 9.75 3.61 -0.58
C SER A 179 9.89 3.76 0.92
N GLU A 180 10.10 2.66 1.61
CA GLU A 180 10.35 2.63 3.05
C GLU A 180 11.31 1.49 3.43
N THR A 181 11.97 1.65 4.56
CA THR A 181 12.77 0.58 5.15
C THR A 181 11.83 -0.50 5.69
N PRO A 182 12.06 -1.80 5.40
CA PRO A 182 11.30 -2.86 6.05
C PRO A 182 11.45 -2.75 7.57
N PRO A 183 10.44 -3.16 8.36
CA PRO A 183 10.55 -3.25 9.81
C PRO A 183 11.75 -4.11 10.20
N ALA A 184 12.47 -3.69 11.24
CA ALA A 184 13.70 -4.36 11.67
C ALA A 184 13.44 -5.78 12.20
N CYS A 185 12.28 -5.96 12.82
CA CYS A 185 11.79 -7.22 13.33
C CYS A 185 10.37 -7.45 12.84
N PRO A 186 9.95 -8.71 12.69
CA PRO A 186 8.53 -9.07 12.72
C PRO A 186 7.88 -8.69 14.05
N ASP A 187 6.61 -8.32 14.00
CA ASP A 187 5.83 -8.01 15.20
C ASP A 187 5.69 -9.26 16.09
N PRO A 188 5.73 -9.08 17.43
CA PRO A 188 5.35 -10.13 18.36
C PRO A 188 3.91 -10.62 18.12
N ILE A 189 3.69 -11.92 18.26
CA ILE A 189 2.36 -12.54 18.11
C ILE A 189 1.84 -13.07 19.45
N THR A 190 0.55 -13.41 19.51
CA THR A 190 -0.04 -14.10 20.68
C THR A 190 0.19 -13.34 22.00
N LEU A 191 -0.24 -12.08 22.02
CA LEU A 191 -0.22 -11.24 23.22
C LEU A 191 -1.19 -11.79 24.28
N THR A 192 -0.71 -11.98 25.50
CA THR A 192 -1.47 -12.48 26.65
C THR A 192 -1.21 -11.64 27.91
N ALA A 193 -2.23 -11.48 28.73
CA ALA A 193 -2.13 -10.88 30.06
C ALA A 193 -2.63 -11.89 31.11
N PHE A 194 -1.90 -12.04 32.21
CA PHE A 194 -2.25 -12.97 33.30
C PHE A 194 -1.78 -12.43 34.66
N ASN A 195 -2.11 -13.14 35.74
CA ASN A 195 -1.84 -12.73 37.12
C ASN A 195 -2.30 -11.27 37.42
N ILE A 196 -3.44 -10.88 36.85
CA ILE A 196 -3.97 -9.52 36.95
C ILE A 196 -4.51 -9.29 38.36
N ASP A 197 -4.02 -8.24 39.02
CA ASP A 197 -4.59 -7.70 40.24
C ASP A 197 -4.90 -6.20 40.09
N GLY A 198 -5.32 -5.54 41.17
CA GLY A 198 -5.74 -4.13 41.10
C GLY A 198 -4.62 -3.15 40.77
N PHE A 199 -3.35 -3.55 40.85
CA PHE A 199 -2.19 -2.65 40.71
C PHE A 199 -1.14 -3.18 39.73
N SER A 200 -1.27 -4.41 39.24
CA SER A 200 -0.30 -5.05 38.38
C SER A 200 -0.90 -6.13 37.47
N ALA A 201 -0.16 -6.45 36.41
CA ALA A 201 -0.45 -7.57 35.52
C ALA A 201 0.87 -8.12 34.95
N ASP A 202 0.92 -9.42 34.65
CA ASP A 202 2.00 -10.00 33.86
C ASP A 202 1.58 -9.99 32.38
N LEU A 203 2.42 -9.41 31.54
CA LEU A 203 2.27 -9.35 30.09
C LEU A 203 3.26 -10.32 29.45
N ALA A 204 2.81 -11.09 28.47
CA ALA A 204 3.66 -11.95 27.67
C ALA A 204 3.21 -11.98 26.21
N TRP A 205 4.16 -12.25 25.34
CA TRP A 205 3.95 -12.40 23.90
C TRP A 205 4.82 -13.54 23.38
N THR A 206 4.62 -13.93 22.13
CA THR A 206 5.50 -14.83 21.41
C THR A 206 6.40 -14.01 20.50
N GLU A 207 7.71 -14.14 20.70
CA GLU A 207 8.71 -13.58 19.81
C GLU A 207 8.62 -14.28 18.44
N ASN A 208 8.69 -13.48 17.36
CA ASN A 208 8.50 -13.96 15.99
C ASN A 208 9.65 -13.59 15.04
N GLY A 209 10.84 -13.33 15.58
CA GLY A 209 12.03 -12.82 14.90
C GLY A 209 13.33 -13.17 15.64
N SER A 210 14.14 -12.16 15.95
CA SER A 210 15.36 -12.31 16.77
C SER A 210 15.49 -11.30 17.90
N ALA A 211 14.41 -10.59 18.24
CA ALA A 211 14.46 -9.57 19.27
C ALA A 211 14.66 -10.20 20.66
N THR A 212 15.49 -9.56 21.47
CA THR A 212 15.69 -9.95 22.88
C THR A 212 15.19 -8.90 23.88
N LEU A 213 14.76 -7.75 23.36
CA LEU A 213 14.20 -6.63 24.11
C LEU A 213 12.94 -6.14 23.38
N TRP A 214 12.02 -5.52 24.14
CA TRP A 214 10.78 -4.97 23.60
C TRP A 214 10.45 -3.64 24.27
N ASN A 215 9.60 -2.87 23.59
CA ASN A 215 8.94 -1.68 24.11
C ASN A 215 7.45 -1.98 24.31
N ILE A 216 6.86 -1.42 25.37
CA ILE A 216 5.43 -1.56 25.66
C ILE A 216 4.81 -0.18 25.80
N GLU A 217 3.71 0.05 25.08
CA GLU A 217 2.78 1.13 25.35
C GLU A 217 1.55 0.56 26.07
N LEU A 218 1.27 1.09 27.26
CA LEU A 218 0.05 0.80 28.02
C LEU A 218 -0.92 1.99 27.92
N VAL A 219 -2.15 1.73 27.48
CA VAL A 219 -3.19 2.75 27.28
C VAL A 219 -4.33 2.49 28.27
N ASP A 220 -4.63 3.47 29.11
CA ASP A 220 -5.78 3.45 30.03
C ASP A 220 -7.06 3.85 29.29
N ILE A 221 -7.82 2.86 28.82
CA ILE A 221 -9.03 3.13 28.03
C ILE A 221 -10.21 3.58 28.90
N THR A 222 -10.20 3.28 30.20
CA THR A 222 -11.18 3.82 31.15
C THR A 222 -11.01 5.33 31.33
N ALA A 223 -9.76 5.80 31.31
CA ALA A 223 -9.43 7.22 31.34
C ALA A 223 -9.51 7.91 29.96
N ALA A 224 -10.07 7.25 28.93
CA ALA A 224 -10.12 7.72 27.55
C ALA A 224 -8.73 8.00 26.94
N GLY A 225 -7.72 7.25 27.36
CA GLY A 225 -6.41 7.22 26.72
C GLY A 225 -6.52 6.72 25.28
N THR A 226 -5.58 7.16 24.44
CA THR A 226 -5.45 6.68 23.05
C THR A 226 -3.99 6.29 22.82
N PRO A 227 -3.70 5.32 21.93
CA PRO A 227 -2.34 4.97 21.56
C PRO A 227 -1.61 6.20 21.00
N THR A 228 -0.47 6.50 21.58
CA THR A 228 0.44 7.60 21.22
C THR A 228 1.64 7.11 20.43
N ARG A 229 1.83 5.78 20.31
CA ARG A 229 3.04 5.13 19.76
C ARG A 229 4.31 5.51 20.53
N THR A 230 4.14 5.93 21.79
CA THR A 230 5.26 6.24 22.69
C THR A 230 5.30 5.18 23.79
N PRO A 231 6.41 4.43 23.92
CA PRO A 231 6.50 3.41 24.95
C PRO A 231 6.36 3.97 26.37
N THR A 232 5.51 3.33 27.16
CA THR A 232 5.45 3.52 28.62
C THR A 232 6.58 2.78 29.35
N ALA A 233 7.12 1.73 28.72
CA ALA A 233 8.29 0.99 29.19
C ALA A 233 9.14 0.55 27.98
N SER A 234 10.46 0.63 28.10
CA SER A 234 11.40 0.32 27.01
C SER A 234 12.53 -0.59 27.47
N GLY A 235 13.07 -1.39 26.55
CA GLY A 235 14.18 -2.29 26.83
C GLY A 235 13.83 -3.36 27.86
N ILE A 236 12.58 -3.82 27.86
CA ILE A 236 12.08 -4.81 28.82
C ILE A 236 12.26 -6.24 28.28
N ALA A 237 12.14 -7.23 29.17
CA ALA A 237 12.18 -8.64 28.83
C ALA A 237 10.76 -9.25 28.76
N ASN A 238 10.65 -10.39 28.11
CA ASN A 238 9.42 -11.17 28.03
C ASN A 238 9.52 -12.42 28.93
N PRO A 239 8.62 -12.64 29.91
CA PRO A 239 7.45 -11.83 30.26
C PRO A 239 7.81 -10.55 31.04
N TYR A 240 6.89 -9.58 31.03
CA TYR A 240 7.03 -8.30 31.72
C TYR A 240 5.94 -8.11 32.77
N ASN A 241 6.33 -7.85 34.02
CA ASN A 241 5.39 -7.46 35.07
C ASN A 241 5.19 -5.94 35.05
N ILE A 242 3.99 -5.49 34.67
CA ILE A 242 3.61 -4.08 34.72
C ILE A 242 3.00 -3.77 36.10
N THR A 243 3.37 -2.64 36.69
CA THR A 243 2.93 -2.22 38.03
C THR A 243 2.46 -0.77 38.02
N GLY A 244 1.76 -0.36 39.07
CA GLY A 244 1.24 1.01 39.20
C GLY A 244 -0.06 1.24 38.44
N LEU A 245 -0.80 0.16 38.13
CA LEU A 245 -2.13 0.25 37.52
C LEU A 245 -3.12 0.90 38.49
N THR A 246 -4.12 1.57 37.93
CA THR A 246 -5.24 2.08 38.72
C THR A 246 -6.31 1.00 38.84
N VAL A 247 -6.74 0.73 40.07
CA VAL A 247 -7.76 -0.28 40.36
C VAL A 247 -9.06 0.02 39.61
N SER A 248 -9.67 -1.01 39.04
CA SER A 248 -10.94 -0.93 38.29
C SER A 248 -10.86 -0.12 37.00
N ASN A 249 -9.68 -0.01 36.39
CA ASN A 249 -9.50 0.49 35.04
C ASN A 249 -9.20 -0.66 34.07
N ASP A 250 -9.72 -0.53 32.86
CA ASP A 250 -9.36 -1.36 31.71
C ASP A 250 -8.19 -0.73 30.95
N TYR A 251 -7.28 -1.57 30.47
CA TYR A 251 -6.09 -1.18 29.72
C TYR A 251 -5.96 -1.97 28.43
N GLU A 252 -5.45 -1.33 27.40
CA GLU A 252 -4.87 -1.98 26.22
C GLU A 252 -3.35 -1.91 26.30
N TYR A 253 -2.65 -2.93 25.81
CA TYR A 253 -1.20 -2.87 25.69
C TYR A 253 -0.75 -3.28 24.30
N TYR A 254 0.28 -2.58 23.83
CA TYR A 254 0.91 -2.75 22.53
C TYR A 254 2.37 -3.11 22.77
N VAL A 255 2.91 -4.05 22.00
CA VAL A 255 4.29 -4.53 22.15
C VAL A 255 5.01 -4.34 20.83
N GLN A 256 6.15 -3.68 20.90
CA GLN A 256 7.05 -3.47 19.76
C GLN A 256 8.36 -4.22 20.03
N ALA A 257 8.79 -5.06 19.09
CA ALA A 257 10.09 -5.74 19.19
C ALA A 257 11.24 -4.77 18.94
N ASP A 258 12.32 -4.88 19.71
CA ASP A 258 13.55 -4.09 19.57
C ASP A 258 14.69 -5.02 19.13
N CYS A 259 15.06 -4.93 17.86
CA CYS A 259 16.16 -5.64 17.22
C CYS A 259 17.49 -4.88 17.33
N ALA A 260 17.60 -3.99 18.34
CA ALA A 260 18.78 -3.22 18.67
C ALA A 260 19.28 -2.34 17.52
N VAL A 261 20.43 -2.68 16.93
CA VAL A 261 21.03 -1.85 15.86
C VAL A 261 20.24 -1.89 14.57
N ASP A 262 19.42 -2.93 14.39
CA ASP A 262 18.63 -3.12 13.18
C ASP A 262 17.33 -2.32 13.23
N GLY A 263 16.90 -1.84 14.40
CA GLY A 263 15.69 -1.02 14.61
C GLY A 263 14.60 -1.74 15.40
N THR A 264 13.34 -1.33 15.23
CA THR A 264 12.17 -1.92 15.90
C THR A 264 11.18 -2.55 14.90
N SER A 265 10.27 -3.39 15.39
CA SER A 265 9.04 -3.72 14.66
C SER A 265 8.09 -2.51 14.59
N GLU A 266 6.99 -2.62 13.85
CA GLU A 266 5.98 -1.55 13.76
C GLU A 266 4.96 -1.60 14.90
#